data_AF-A0A931RIX0-F1
#
_entry.id   AF-A0A931RIX0-F1
#
_cell.length_a   1.000
_cell.length_b   1.000
_cell.length_c   1.000
_cell.angle_alpha   90.00
_cell.angle_beta   90.00
_cell.angle_gamma   90.00
#
_symmetry.space_group_name_H-M   'P 1'
#
loop_
_entity.id
_entity.type
_entity.pdbx_description
1 polymer ?
#
loop_
_entity_poly.entity_id
_entity_poly.type
_entity_poly.pdbx_seq_one_letter_code
_entity_poly.pdbx_strand_id
1 'polypeptide(L)'
;MAKVKSGHGRLIALFVLFVILAAIPLTVKISQEQQEIRQRAAYVIPTPAPRSSPPCFVPQAVLDKLKRSMNIISQNYGYGDVDQDGSITTKDALLILRYVAKATTLSPLQIEVADVDGAPNLLSYASNVTAVDSLLIQRYIARLPLPDGRYSFPVCPKPTPTPAPLISPWSVTPIPTN
;
A
#
# COMPACT_ATOMS: atom_id res chain seq x y z
N MET A 1 -76.45 -13.79 30.20
CA MET A 1 -75.35 -14.36 29.39
C MET A 1 -74.16 -13.41 29.43
N ALA A 2 -73.18 -13.66 30.30
CA ALA A 2 -71.99 -12.81 30.42
C ALA A 2 -70.92 -13.28 29.43
N LYS A 3 -70.54 -12.40 28.50
CA LYS A 3 -69.52 -12.66 27.48
C LYS A 3 -68.15 -12.57 28.15
N VAL A 4 -67.54 -13.72 28.46
CA VAL A 4 -66.16 -13.82 28.95
C VAL A 4 -65.23 -13.27 27.87
N LYS A 5 -64.70 -12.06 28.10
CA LYS A 5 -63.76 -11.40 27.19
C LYS A 5 -62.37 -11.98 27.43
N SER A 6 -61.86 -12.68 26.41
CA SER A 6 -60.60 -13.42 26.39
C SER A 6 -59.42 -12.66 27.02
N GLY A 7 -58.97 -13.14 28.18
CA GLY A 7 -57.79 -12.63 28.90
C GLY A 7 -56.46 -12.93 28.20
N HIS A 8 -56.44 -13.84 27.22
CA HIS A 8 -55.24 -14.23 26.49
C HIS A 8 -54.67 -13.09 25.64
N GLY A 9 -55.52 -12.27 25.01
CA GLY A 9 -55.07 -11.14 24.20
C GLY A 9 -54.39 -10.03 25.02
N ARG A 10 -54.83 -9.82 26.27
CA ARG A 10 -54.20 -8.87 27.20
C ARG A 10 -52.87 -9.38 27.74
N LEU A 11 -52.78 -10.68 28.02
CA LEU A 11 -51.55 -11.31 28.50
C LEU A 11 -50.46 -11.27 27.42
N ILE A 12 -50.81 -11.57 26.16
CA ILE A 12 -49.88 -11.51 25.02
C ILE A 12 -49.44 -10.06 24.76
N ALA A 13 -50.35 -9.09 24.81
CA ALA A 13 -50.00 -7.69 24.62
C ALA A 13 -49.03 -7.16 25.71
N LEU A 14 -49.23 -7.56 26.97
CA LEU A 14 -48.33 -7.22 28.07
C LEU A 14 -46.97 -7.91 27.92
N PHE A 15 -46.95 -9.18 27.47
CA PHE A 15 -45.70 -9.91 27.26
C PHE A 15 -44.88 -9.31 26.11
N VAL A 16 -45.50 -8.95 24.99
CA VAL A 16 -44.85 -8.26 23.87
C VAL A 16 -44.31 -6.89 24.28
N LEU A 17 -45.09 -6.12 25.05
CA LEU A 17 -44.64 -4.82 25.57
C LEU A 17 -43.43 -4.98 26.51
N PHE A 18 -43.42 -6.03 27.33
CA PHE A 18 -42.31 -6.33 28.24
C PHE A 18 -41.03 -6.71 27.48
N VAL A 19 -41.14 -7.51 26.41
CA VAL A 19 -40.01 -7.86 25.54
C VAL A 19 -39.44 -6.62 24.83
N ILE A 20 -40.30 -5.73 24.34
CA ILE A 20 -39.87 -4.48 23.70
C ILE A 20 -39.15 -3.57 24.70
N LEU A 21 -39.72 -3.38 25.90
CA LEU A 21 -39.10 -2.57 26.97
C LEU A 21 -37.76 -3.13 27.43
N ALA A 22 -37.59 -4.46 27.46
CA ALA A 22 -36.34 -5.11 27.84
C ALA A 22 -35.25 -5.05 26.74
N ALA A 23 -35.62 -4.95 25.46
CA ALA A 23 -34.68 -4.91 24.34
C ALA A 23 -34.04 -3.52 24.10
N ILE A 24 -34.73 -2.45 24.50
CA ILE A 24 -34.27 -1.06 24.38
C ILE A 24 -32.94 -0.81 25.12
N PRO A 25 -32.77 -1.15 26.41
CA PRO A 25 -31.50 -0.90 27.11
C PRO A 25 -30.33 -1.69 26.52
N LEU A 26 -30.58 -2.89 25.99
CA LEU A 26 -29.54 -3.73 25.40
C LEU A 26 -29.01 -3.14 24.08
N THR A 27 -29.91 -2.65 23.22
CA THR A 27 -29.52 -2.00 21.95
C THR A 27 -28.81 -0.67 22.16
N VAL A 28 -29.20 0.12 23.18
CA VAL A 28 -28.48 1.34 23.56
C VAL A 28 -27.07 1.00 24.04
N LYS A 29 -26.90 -0.01 24.88
CA LYS A 29 -25.57 -0.42 25.39
C LYS A 29 -24.64 -0.90 24.27
N ILE A 30 -25.14 -1.72 23.35
CA ILE A 30 -24.38 -2.17 22.17
C ILE A 30 -24.01 -0.98 21.27
N SER A 31 -24.94 -0.06 21.04
CA SER A 31 -24.69 1.15 20.25
C SER A 31 -23.64 2.05 20.89
N GLN A 32 -23.67 2.19 22.23
CA GLN A 32 -22.68 2.94 22.99
C GLN A 32 -21.30 2.29 22.95
N GLU A 33 -21.19 0.97 23.15
CA GLU A 33 -19.92 0.27 23.02
C GLU A 33 -19.32 0.42 21.62
N GLN A 34 -20.16 0.32 20.58
CA GLN A 34 -19.74 0.57 19.20
C GLN A 34 -19.27 2.02 18.98
N GLN A 35 -19.96 3.00 19.57
CA GLN A 35 -19.54 4.41 19.51
C GLN A 35 -18.24 4.67 20.28
N GLU A 36 -18.05 4.05 21.43
CA GLU A 36 -16.82 4.16 22.21
C GLU A 36 -15.63 3.52 21.47
N ILE A 37 -15.83 2.35 20.85
CA ILE A 37 -14.82 1.72 19.98
C ILE A 37 -14.43 2.66 18.83
N ARG A 38 -15.42 3.30 18.18
CA ARG A 38 -15.17 4.26 17.10
C ARG A 38 -14.43 5.51 17.58
N GLN A 39 -14.81 6.04 18.74
CA GLN A 39 -14.16 7.21 19.33
C GLN A 39 -12.73 6.89 19.78
N ARG A 40 -12.49 5.71 20.37
CA ARG A 40 -11.14 5.23 20.69
C ARG A 40 -10.29 5.06 19.44
N ALA A 41 -10.82 4.49 18.36
CA ALA A 41 -10.12 4.39 17.08
C ALA A 41 -9.81 5.75 16.45
N ALA A 42 -10.68 6.75 16.63
CA ALA A 42 -10.45 8.12 16.18
C ALA A 42 -9.47 8.91 17.06
N TYR A 43 -9.35 8.56 18.36
CA TYR A 43 -8.45 9.21 19.32
C TYR A 43 -7.03 8.62 19.29
N VAL A 44 -6.83 7.45 18.71
CA VAL A 44 -5.47 6.99 18.37
C VAL A 44 -4.91 7.99 17.37
N ILE A 45 -4.04 8.89 17.85
CA ILE A 45 -3.23 9.76 17.00
C ILE A 45 -2.49 8.80 16.07
N PRO A 46 -2.76 8.81 14.75
CA PRO A 46 -2.04 7.93 13.85
C PRO A 46 -0.59 8.35 13.95
N THR A 47 0.26 7.48 14.48
CA THR A 47 1.69 7.58 14.24
C THR A 47 1.84 7.76 12.73
N PRO A 48 2.54 8.79 12.25
CA PRO A 48 2.73 8.99 10.82
C PRO A 48 3.20 7.66 10.24
N ALA A 49 2.45 7.11 9.29
CA ALA A 49 2.81 5.85 8.66
C ALA A 49 4.29 5.94 8.23
N PRO A 50 5.11 4.89 8.42
CA PRO A 50 6.50 4.93 8.05
C PRO A 50 6.62 5.34 6.58
N ARG A 51 7.16 6.54 6.32
CA ARG A 51 7.39 7.04 4.97
C ARG A 51 8.78 6.62 4.55
N SER A 52 8.87 5.89 3.45
CA SER A 52 10.15 5.50 2.87
C SER A 52 10.29 6.15 1.50
N SER A 53 11.45 6.74 1.19
CA SER A 53 11.71 7.27 -0.15
C SER A 53 11.89 6.13 -1.16
N PRO A 54 11.52 6.30 -2.44
CA PRO A 54 11.72 5.26 -3.44
C PRO A 54 13.18 4.82 -3.59
N PRO A 55 13.46 3.50 -3.68
CA PRO A 55 14.83 2.99 -3.80
C PRO A 55 15.44 3.16 -5.19
N CYS A 56 14.61 3.32 -6.22
CA CYS A 56 15.02 3.65 -7.57
C CYS A 56 13.87 4.36 -8.32
N PHE A 57 14.21 5.00 -9.42
CA PHE A 57 13.27 5.79 -10.22
C PHE A 57 13.08 5.18 -11.60
N VAL A 58 11.92 5.46 -12.21
CA VAL A 58 11.58 5.07 -13.58
C VAL A 58 12.61 5.67 -14.54
N PRO A 59 13.31 4.87 -15.35
CA PRO A 59 14.30 5.37 -16.30
C PRO A 59 13.68 6.29 -17.35
N GLN A 60 14.42 7.33 -17.77
CA GLN A 60 13.95 8.29 -18.76
C GLN A 60 13.53 7.63 -20.09
N ALA A 61 14.22 6.56 -20.51
CA ALA A 61 13.87 5.80 -21.71
C ALA A 61 12.49 5.13 -21.63
N VAL A 62 12.03 4.77 -20.43
CA VAL A 62 10.67 4.25 -20.21
C VAL A 62 9.68 5.41 -20.13
N LEU A 63 10.06 6.49 -19.44
CA LEU A 63 9.23 7.69 -19.36
C LEU A 63 8.97 8.31 -20.75
N ASP A 64 9.92 8.25 -21.68
CA ASP A 64 9.75 8.72 -23.07
C ASP A 64 8.73 7.89 -23.86
N LYS A 65 8.60 6.60 -23.53
CA LYS A 65 7.55 5.73 -24.11
C LYS A 65 6.17 6.12 -23.56
N LEU A 66 6.10 6.49 -22.27
CA LEU A 66 4.87 6.96 -21.61
C LEU A 66 4.46 8.39 -22.04
N LYS A 67 5.43 9.32 -22.15
CA LYS A 67 5.25 10.75 -22.46
C LYS A 67 4.57 11.00 -23.80
N ARG A 68 4.63 10.07 -24.76
CA ARG A 68 3.87 10.16 -26.02
C ARG A 68 2.35 10.19 -25.81
N SER A 69 1.87 9.95 -24.58
CA SER A 69 0.45 9.96 -24.22
C SER A 69 0.06 10.84 -23.03
N MET A 70 1.01 11.49 -22.32
CA MET A 70 0.71 12.25 -21.08
C MET A 70 1.61 13.50 -20.94
N ASN A 71 1.02 14.65 -20.57
CA ASN A 71 1.74 15.91 -20.28
C ASN A 71 2.45 15.83 -18.92
N ILE A 72 3.54 15.05 -18.87
CA ILE A 72 4.29 14.77 -17.63
C ILE A 72 5.30 15.90 -17.37
N ILE A 73 5.10 16.64 -16.27
CA ILE A 73 5.90 17.80 -15.86
C ILE A 73 6.96 17.50 -14.78
N SER A 74 6.93 16.32 -14.16
CA SER A 74 7.93 15.87 -13.18
C SER A 74 8.87 14.81 -13.77
N GLN A 75 10.15 14.85 -13.42
CA GLN A 75 11.20 14.00 -14.00
C GLN A 75 11.61 12.84 -13.09
N ASN A 76 10.92 12.58 -11.98
CA ASN A 76 11.38 11.58 -11.01
C ASN A 76 10.21 10.83 -10.36
N TYR A 77 9.72 9.79 -11.03
CA TYR A 77 8.71 8.88 -10.49
C TYR A 77 9.41 7.66 -9.90
N GLY A 78 9.15 7.39 -8.63
CA GLY A 78 9.79 6.30 -7.91
C GLY A 78 8.97 5.02 -7.99
N TYR A 79 9.64 3.88 -8.23
CA TYR A 79 8.96 2.60 -8.10
C TYR A 79 8.45 2.42 -6.67
N GLY A 80 7.21 1.93 -6.53
CA GLY A 80 6.50 1.75 -5.26
C GLY A 80 5.73 2.98 -4.75
N ASP A 81 5.89 4.15 -5.35
CA ASP A 81 5.12 5.37 -5.04
C ASP A 81 3.97 5.52 -6.05
N VAL A 82 2.86 4.85 -5.77
CA VAL A 82 1.74 4.64 -6.70
C VAL A 82 0.75 5.81 -6.65
N ASP A 83 0.58 6.45 -5.49
CA ASP A 83 -0.22 7.67 -5.39
C ASP A 83 0.55 8.94 -5.78
N GLN A 84 1.86 8.83 -6.02
CA GLN A 84 2.76 9.88 -6.53
C GLN A 84 2.92 11.05 -5.55
N ASP A 85 2.82 10.77 -4.25
CA ASP A 85 3.03 11.76 -3.18
C ASP A 85 4.52 11.93 -2.79
N GLY A 86 5.41 11.15 -3.40
CA GLY A 86 6.85 11.17 -3.18
C GLY A 86 7.32 10.22 -2.07
N SER A 87 6.40 9.51 -1.41
CA SER A 87 6.70 8.59 -0.31
C SER A 87 6.03 7.24 -0.51
N ILE A 88 6.79 6.17 -0.32
CA ILE A 88 6.25 4.81 -0.26
C ILE A 88 5.63 4.59 1.12
N THR A 89 4.33 4.32 1.14
CA THR A 89 3.53 4.04 2.32
C THR A 89 2.58 2.86 2.10
N THR A 90 1.85 2.47 3.14
CA THR A 90 0.81 1.43 3.02
C THR A 90 -0.35 1.85 2.12
N LYS A 91 -0.49 3.15 1.81
CA LYS A 91 -1.50 3.63 0.86
C LYS A 91 -1.22 3.14 -0.56
N ASP A 92 0.04 3.11 -0.97
CA ASP A 92 0.47 2.62 -2.28
C ASP A 92 0.15 1.13 -2.45
N ALA A 93 0.51 0.34 -1.43
CA ALA A 93 0.19 -1.08 -1.38
C ALA A 93 -1.33 -1.33 -1.42
N LEU A 94 -2.12 -0.53 -0.68
CA LEU A 94 -3.58 -0.61 -0.70
C LEU A 94 -4.16 -0.20 -2.07
N LEU A 95 -3.59 0.81 -2.71
CA LEU A 95 -4.02 1.28 -4.02
C LEU A 95 -3.85 0.19 -5.08
N ILE A 96 -2.74 -0.56 -5.04
CA ILE A 96 -2.53 -1.76 -5.87
C ILE A 96 -3.57 -2.83 -5.57
N LEU A 97 -3.84 -3.16 -4.30
CA LEU A 97 -4.85 -4.18 -3.96
C LEU A 97 -6.24 -3.80 -4.45
N ARG A 98 -6.60 -2.51 -4.34
CA ARG A 98 -7.87 -1.99 -4.90
C ARG A 98 -7.89 -2.13 -6.42
N TYR A 99 -6.77 -1.87 -7.08
CA TYR A 99 -6.65 -2.03 -8.53
C TYR A 99 -6.82 -3.48 -8.97
N VAL A 100 -6.10 -4.41 -8.32
CA VAL A 100 -6.21 -5.87 -8.56
C VAL A 100 -7.63 -6.38 -8.30
N ALA A 101 -8.29 -5.85 -7.26
CA ALA A 101 -9.70 -6.15 -6.95
C ALA A 101 -10.70 -5.44 -7.89
N LYS A 102 -10.23 -4.69 -8.90
CA LYS A 102 -11.05 -3.90 -9.85
C LYS A 102 -11.93 -2.85 -9.18
N ALA A 103 -11.56 -2.41 -7.98
CA ALA A 103 -12.24 -1.36 -7.21
C ALA A 103 -11.74 0.06 -7.58
N THR A 104 -10.68 0.16 -8.37
CA THR A 104 -10.14 1.41 -8.93
C THR A 104 -9.37 1.12 -10.21
N THR A 105 -9.08 2.15 -10.99
CA THR A 105 -8.18 2.11 -12.15
C THR A 105 -6.88 2.84 -11.84
N LEU A 106 -5.79 2.44 -12.48
CA LEU A 106 -4.50 3.14 -12.42
C LEU A 106 -4.19 3.78 -13.78
N SER A 107 -3.55 4.95 -13.75
CA SER A 107 -2.99 5.55 -14.96
C SER A 107 -1.77 4.76 -15.48
N PRO A 108 -1.33 4.95 -16.74
CA PRO A 108 -0.16 4.27 -17.28
C PRO A 108 1.12 4.46 -16.45
N LEU A 109 1.33 5.67 -15.93
CA LEU A 109 2.47 5.95 -15.06
C LEU A 109 2.32 5.25 -13.70
N GLN A 110 1.11 5.18 -13.15
CA GLN A 110 0.86 4.45 -11.91
C GLN A 110 1.03 2.94 -12.07
N ILE A 111 0.70 2.39 -13.24
CA ILE A 111 1.01 1.00 -13.59
C ILE A 111 2.52 0.77 -13.58
N GLU A 112 3.28 1.66 -14.21
CA GLU A 112 4.74 1.57 -14.28
C GLU A 112 5.40 1.59 -12.89
N VAL A 113 5.02 2.52 -12.01
CA VAL A 113 5.59 2.57 -10.66
C VAL A 113 5.04 1.47 -9.74
N ALA A 114 3.89 0.87 -10.06
CA ALA A 114 3.32 -0.22 -9.28
C ALA A 114 3.95 -1.58 -9.59
N ASP A 115 4.43 -1.81 -10.81
CA ASP A 115 5.14 -3.04 -11.21
C ASP A 115 6.56 -3.06 -10.63
N VAL A 116 6.68 -3.48 -9.37
CA VAL A 116 7.93 -3.45 -8.62
C VAL A 116 8.72 -4.75 -8.74
N ASP A 117 8.11 -5.83 -9.19
CA ASP A 117 8.79 -7.09 -9.52
C ASP A 117 9.15 -7.27 -11.01
N GLY A 118 8.74 -6.31 -11.85
CA GLY A 118 9.04 -6.26 -13.27
C GLY A 118 10.52 -6.18 -13.65
N ALA A 119 10.76 -6.31 -14.95
CA ALA A 119 12.11 -6.24 -15.50
C ALA A 119 12.58 -4.78 -15.62
N PRO A 120 13.83 -4.47 -15.24
CA PRO A 120 14.36 -3.11 -15.35
C PRO A 120 14.35 -2.61 -16.79
N ASN A 121 13.97 -1.34 -17.00
CA ASN A 121 13.92 -0.65 -18.30
C ASN A 121 12.89 -1.22 -19.32
N LEU A 122 12.01 -2.12 -18.89
CA LEU A 122 10.90 -2.60 -19.70
C LEU A 122 9.63 -1.84 -19.30
N LEU A 123 8.78 -1.52 -20.28
CA LEU A 123 7.52 -0.85 -20.01
C LEU A 123 6.51 -1.84 -19.41
N SER A 124 5.86 -1.43 -18.33
CA SER A 124 4.88 -2.24 -17.61
C SER A 124 3.48 -2.10 -18.21
N TYR A 125 2.66 -3.14 -18.06
CA TYR A 125 1.25 -3.15 -18.49
C TYR A 125 0.34 -3.53 -17.32
N ALA A 126 -0.95 -3.29 -17.50
CA ALA A 126 -2.00 -3.64 -16.54
C ALA A 126 -1.92 -5.10 -16.03
N SER A 127 -1.51 -6.03 -16.88
CA SER A 127 -1.35 -7.44 -16.53
C SER A 127 -0.14 -7.75 -15.64
N ASN A 128 0.82 -6.83 -15.56
CA ASN A 128 2.02 -7.00 -14.74
C ASN A 128 1.78 -6.63 -13.28
N VAL A 129 0.85 -5.70 -13.01
CA VAL A 129 0.54 -5.26 -11.65
C VAL A 129 -0.36 -6.29 -10.95
N THR A 130 0.17 -6.93 -9.92
CA THR A 130 -0.50 -7.99 -9.15
C THR A 130 -0.46 -7.73 -7.65
N ALA A 131 -1.01 -8.67 -6.86
CA ALA A 131 -0.91 -8.61 -5.40
C ALA A 131 0.54 -8.82 -4.90
N VAL A 132 1.44 -9.38 -5.73
CA VAL A 132 2.86 -9.55 -5.39
C VAL A 132 3.54 -8.19 -5.22
N ASP A 133 3.21 -7.22 -6.08
CA ASP A 133 3.73 -5.86 -5.98
C ASP A 133 3.36 -5.19 -4.65
N SER A 134 2.09 -5.33 -4.25
CA SER A 134 1.61 -4.83 -2.96
C SER A 134 2.36 -5.47 -1.79
N LEU A 135 2.66 -6.77 -1.87
CA LEU A 135 3.44 -7.47 -0.86
C LEU A 135 4.88 -6.96 -0.81
N LEU A 136 5.50 -6.71 -1.96
CA LEU A 136 6.87 -6.19 -2.04
C LEU A 136 6.98 -4.77 -1.50
N ILE A 137 6.00 -3.90 -1.75
CA ILE A 137 5.92 -2.57 -1.14
C ILE A 137 5.80 -2.67 0.38
N GLN A 138 4.93 -3.54 0.90
CA GLN A 138 4.82 -3.78 2.34
C GLN A 138 6.13 -4.31 2.94
N ARG A 139 6.80 -5.23 2.24
CA ARG A 139 8.12 -5.75 2.61
C ARG A 139 9.16 -4.63 2.72
N TYR A 140 9.17 -3.74 1.74
CA TYR A 140 10.07 -2.58 1.70
C TYR A 140 9.83 -1.63 2.87
N ILE A 141 8.56 -1.26 3.14
CA ILE A 141 8.17 -0.41 4.28
C ILE A 141 8.58 -1.04 5.61
N ALA A 142 8.43 -2.36 5.74
CA ALA A 142 8.82 -3.12 6.93
C ALA A 142 10.33 -3.31 7.09
N ARG A 143 11.16 -2.73 6.19
CA ARG A 143 12.62 -2.90 6.17
C ARG A 143 13.02 -4.37 6.22
N LEU A 144 12.39 -5.17 5.36
CA LEU A 144 12.75 -6.58 5.17
C LEU A 144 13.57 -6.73 3.88
N PRO A 145 14.81 -7.27 3.94
CA PRO A 145 15.71 -7.29 2.79
C PRO A 145 15.25 -8.31 1.73
N LEU A 146 15.59 -8.09 0.46
CA LEU A 146 15.49 -9.09 -0.61
C LEU A 146 16.46 -10.27 -0.35
N PRO A 147 16.36 -11.39 -1.09
CA PRO A 147 17.30 -12.52 -0.96
C PRO A 147 18.77 -12.14 -1.20
N ASP A 148 19.04 -11.03 -1.90
CA ASP A 148 20.37 -10.47 -2.12
C ASP A 148 20.84 -9.52 -0.99
N GLY A 149 20.07 -9.40 0.10
CA GLY A 149 20.38 -8.57 1.25
C GLY A 149 20.01 -7.09 1.12
N ARG A 150 19.50 -6.64 -0.03
CA ARG A 150 19.19 -5.22 -0.27
C ARG A 150 17.79 -4.85 0.23
N TYR A 151 17.64 -3.62 0.72
CA TYR A 151 16.33 -2.99 0.95
C TYR A 151 15.92 -2.24 -0.34
N SER A 152 15.33 -2.96 -1.28
CA SER A 152 15.00 -2.44 -2.62
C SER A 152 13.87 -3.27 -3.25
N PHE A 153 13.54 -2.97 -4.50
CA PHE A 153 12.63 -3.76 -5.33
C PHE A 153 13.40 -4.60 -6.37
N PRO A 154 12.85 -5.74 -6.82
CA PRO A 154 13.45 -6.52 -7.90
C PRO A 154 13.67 -5.72 -9.20
N VAL A 155 12.74 -4.82 -9.55
CA VAL A 155 12.86 -3.92 -10.72
C VAL A 155 14.05 -2.95 -10.62
N CYS A 156 14.54 -2.68 -9.41
CA CYS A 156 15.68 -1.80 -9.22
C CYS A 156 16.99 -2.49 -9.59
N PRO A 157 17.80 -1.89 -10.50
CA PRO A 157 19.05 -2.48 -10.95
C PRO A 157 19.97 -2.77 -9.76
N LYS A 158 20.61 -3.94 -9.79
CA LYS A 158 21.68 -4.25 -8.83
C LYS A 158 22.83 -3.27 -9.06
N PRO A 159 23.39 -2.64 -8.01
CA PRO A 159 24.64 -1.91 -8.17
C PRO A 159 25.66 -2.91 -8.71
N THR A 160 26.08 -2.70 -9.96
CA THR A 160 27.15 -3.50 -10.54
C THR A 160 28.41 -3.10 -9.79
N PRO A 161 29.21 -4.03 -9.25
CA PRO A 161 30.49 -3.66 -8.70
C PRO A 161 31.25 -2.94 -9.82
N THR A 162 31.54 -1.65 -9.61
CA THR A 162 32.43 -0.91 -10.50
C THR A 162 33.66 -1.79 -10.68
N PRO A 163 34.03 -2.17 -11.92
CA PRO A 163 35.26 -2.91 -12.13
C PRO A 163 36.36 -2.14 -11.41
N ALA A 164 37.06 -2.79 -10.48
CA ALA A 164 38.20 -2.16 -9.83
C ALA A 164 39.07 -1.58 -10.95
N PRO A 165 39.51 -0.31 -10.85
CA PRO A 165 40.32 0.28 -11.91
C PRO A 165 41.44 -0.71 -12.24
N LEU A 166 41.58 -1.07 -13.51
CA LEU A 166 42.68 -1.91 -13.96
C LEU A 166 43.96 -1.17 -13.58
N ILE A 167 44.58 -1.57 -12.48
CA ILE A 167 45.94 -1.17 -12.14
C ILE A 167 46.81 -1.66 -13.29
N SER A 168 47.24 -0.74 -14.14
CA SER A 168 48.18 -1.05 -15.21
C SER A 168 49.46 -1.59 -14.57
N PRO A 169 49.99 -2.74 -15.00
CA PRO A 169 51.21 -3.33 -14.43
C PRO A 169 52.46 -2.45 -14.63
N TRP A 170 52.36 -1.35 -15.37
CA TRP A 170 53.49 -0.46 -15.70
C TRP A 170 53.55 0.83 -14.87
N SER A 171 52.67 1.03 -13.89
CA SER A 171 52.67 2.26 -13.07
C SER A 171 53.51 2.15 -11.79
N VAL A 172 54.59 1.35 -11.80
CA VAL A 172 55.59 1.39 -10.73
C VAL A 172 56.66 2.40 -11.15
N THR A 173 56.54 3.64 -10.70
CA THR A 173 57.63 4.60 -10.76
C THR A 173 58.78 4.04 -9.91
N PRO A 174 59.99 3.81 -10.45
CA PRO A 174 61.12 3.39 -9.64
C PRO A 174 61.40 4.48 -8.58
N ILE A 175 61.42 4.06 -7.32
CA ILE A 175 61.81 4.90 -6.18
C ILE A 175 63.30 5.24 -6.37
N PRO A 176 63.69 6.51 -6.48
CA PRO A 176 65.10 6.86 -6.48
C PRO A 176 65.66 6.60 -5.09
N THR A 177 66.60 5.67 -5.00
CA THR A 177 67.44 5.47 -3.81
C THR A 177 68.42 6.63 -3.70
N ASN A 178 68.35 7.38 -2.61
CA ASN A 178 69.43 8.25 -2.14
C ASN A 178 70.16 7.53 -1.01
#